data_AF-A0A843Z276-F1
#
_entry.id   AF-A0A843Z276-F1
#
_cell.length_a   1.000
_cell.length_b   1.000
_cell.length_c   1.000
_cell.angle_alpha   90.00
_cell.angle_beta   90.00
_cell.angle_gamma   90.00
#
_symmetry.space_group_name_H-M   'P 1'
#
loop_
_entity.id
_entity.type
_entity.pdbx_description
1 polymer ?
#
loop_
_entity_poly.entity_id
_entity_poly.type
_entity_poly.pdbx_seq_one_letter_code
_entity_poly.pdbx_strand_id
1 'polypeptide(L)'
;MELGQKLKECRLALNKTQQQMATELHVTRQTVSHWENNDTYPSLDMLVTLSDYLGFSLDTTLKEEGTDMIDSINKELTAGKRYKKIVWQLAILASAFLFFIAILTYGRATQNQLIDRFNPFLKETYGYALLPEKVATKKVRGTQQSTDANGKTTTKKVVLDMPQPVDAYVYSDIFGAGEWLKFQVGTIPKGYNMCS
;
A
#
# COMPACT_ATOMS: atom_id res chain seq x y z
N MET A 1 -50.47 17.84 8.68
CA MET A 1 -50.51 17.22 10.03
C MET A 1 -49.06 16.98 10.42
N GLU A 2 -48.73 17.05 11.71
CA GLU A 2 -47.38 16.73 12.19
C GLU A 2 -47.33 15.31 12.76
N LEU A 3 -46.18 14.63 12.64
CA LEU A 3 -45.98 13.21 12.97
C LEU A 3 -46.44 12.88 14.40
N GLY A 4 -46.18 13.78 15.36
CA GLY A 4 -46.61 13.66 16.75
C GLY A 4 -48.13 13.60 16.93
N GLN A 5 -48.89 14.34 16.12
CA GLN A 5 -50.35 14.30 16.16
C GLN A 5 -50.87 12.96 15.64
N LYS A 6 -50.28 12.45 14.56
CA LYS A 6 -50.64 11.15 13.98
C LYS A 6 -50.33 9.99 14.93
N LEU A 7 -49.18 10.06 15.61
CA LEU A 7 -48.81 9.13 16.69
C LEU A 7 -49.85 9.10 17.81
N LYS A 8 -50.31 10.28 18.24
CA LYS A 8 -51.33 10.42 19.28
C LYS A 8 -52.68 9.84 18.83
N GLU A 9 -53.08 10.08 17.59
CA GLU A 9 -54.30 9.53 17.01
C GLU A 9 -54.27 8.00 16.93
N CYS A 10 -53.17 7.42 16.42
CA CYS A 10 -53.00 5.97 16.37
C CYS A 10 -52.96 5.34 17.78
N ARG A 11 -52.31 5.99 18.76
CA ARG A 11 -52.31 5.53 20.15
C ARG A 11 -53.73 5.47 20.73
N LEU A 12 -54.52 6.51 20.49
CA LEU A 12 -55.89 6.60 20.96
C LEU A 12 -56.79 5.57 20.27
N ALA A 13 -56.58 5.31 18.97
CA ALA A 13 -57.28 4.25 18.23
C ALA A 13 -57.01 2.85 18.82
N LEU A 14 -55.81 2.61 19.35
CA LEU A 14 -55.45 1.38 20.05
C LEU A 14 -55.87 1.35 21.54
N ASN A 15 -56.54 2.39 22.04
CA ASN A 15 -56.95 2.54 23.44
C ASN A 15 -55.80 2.41 24.46
N LYS A 16 -54.59 2.85 24.09
CA LYS A 16 -53.41 2.78 24.96
C LYS A 16 -53.12 4.13 25.61
N THR A 17 -52.63 4.11 26.85
CA THR A 17 -52.06 5.29 27.51
C THR A 17 -50.61 5.52 27.03
N GLN A 18 -50.11 6.75 27.19
CA GLN A 18 -48.69 7.06 26.89
C GLN A 18 -47.73 6.16 27.69
N GLN A 19 -48.09 5.80 28.93
CA GLN A 19 -47.28 4.91 29.77
C GLN A 19 -47.23 3.48 29.20
N GLN A 20 -48.37 2.97 28.71
CA GLN A 20 -48.44 1.63 28.12
C GLN A 20 -47.65 1.56 26.81
N MET A 21 -47.83 2.53 25.92
CA MET A 21 -47.04 2.63 24.68
C MET A 21 -45.54 2.73 24.98
N ALA A 22 -45.14 3.54 25.96
CA ALA A 22 -43.75 3.66 26.37
C ALA A 22 -43.17 2.33 26.88
N THR A 23 -43.96 1.58 27.65
CA THR A 23 -43.55 0.28 28.19
C THR A 23 -43.38 -0.76 27.08
N GLU A 24 -44.28 -0.79 26.10
CA GLU A 24 -44.26 -1.73 24.98
C GLU A 24 -43.15 -1.42 23.96
N LEU A 25 -42.79 -0.14 23.80
CA LEU A 25 -41.69 0.31 22.96
C LEU A 25 -40.34 0.40 23.70
N HIS A 26 -40.30 0.00 24.98
CA HIS A 26 -39.11 0.07 25.83
C HIS A 26 -38.47 1.47 25.93
N VAL A 27 -39.28 2.52 25.92
CA VAL A 27 -38.85 3.92 26.08
C VAL A 27 -39.49 4.55 27.32
N THR A 28 -39.05 5.74 27.69
CA THR A 28 -39.67 6.46 28.81
C THR A 28 -40.98 7.12 28.37
N ARG A 29 -41.93 7.27 29.30
CA ARG A 29 -43.17 8.03 29.06
C ARG A 29 -42.89 9.46 28.57
N GLN A 30 -41.83 10.08 29.10
CA GLN A 30 -41.41 11.42 28.69
C GLN A 30 -41.04 11.44 27.21
N THR A 31 -40.29 10.45 26.74
CA THR A 31 -39.92 10.30 25.32
C THR A 31 -41.16 10.24 24.41
N VAL A 32 -42.15 9.42 24.76
CA VAL A 32 -43.42 9.34 24.01
C VAL A 32 -44.18 10.67 24.03
N SER A 33 -44.19 11.37 25.17
CA SER A 33 -44.81 12.70 25.26
C SER A 33 -44.11 13.73 24.39
N HIS A 34 -42.77 13.71 24.33
CA HIS A 34 -41.99 14.62 23.48
C HIS A 34 -42.25 14.34 22.00
N TRP A 35 -42.41 13.07 21.61
CA TRP A 35 -42.79 12.70 20.25
C TRP A 35 -44.19 13.18 19.90
N GLU A 36 -45.19 12.98 20.79
CA GLU A 36 -46.57 13.44 20.56
C GLU A 36 -46.69 14.97 20.48
N ASN A 37 -45.74 15.70 21.08
CA ASN A 37 -45.69 17.17 21.09
C ASN A 37 -44.75 17.76 20.00
N ASN A 38 -44.08 16.92 19.20
CA ASN A 38 -43.05 17.32 18.23
C ASN A 38 -41.81 18.02 18.84
N ASP A 39 -41.56 17.83 20.14
CA ASP A 39 -40.36 18.35 20.81
C ASP A 39 -39.09 17.57 20.41
N THR A 40 -39.24 16.32 20.00
CA THR A 40 -38.13 15.44 19.60
C THR A 40 -38.63 14.42 18.59
N TYR A 41 -37.77 13.98 17.67
CA TYR A 41 -38.09 12.93 16.70
C TYR A 41 -37.53 11.56 17.13
N PRO A 42 -38.26 10.45 16.90
CA PRO A 42 -37.73 9.11 17.13
C PRO A 42 -36.56 8.81 16.19
N SER A 43 -35.61 7.98 16.63
CA SER A 43 -34.53 7.49 15.77
C SER A 43 -35.07 6.62 14.63
N LEU A 44 -34.26 6.37 13.59
CA LEU A 44 -34.66 5.53 12.45
C LEU A 44 -35.17 4.15 12.88
N ASP A 45 -34.46 3.48 13.78
CA ASP A 45 -34.86 2.16 14.30
C ASP A 45 -36.19 2.24 15.06
N MET A 46 -36.42 3.34 15.78
CA MET A 46 -37.64 3.55 16.54
C MET A 46 -38.82 3.88 15.66
N LEU A 47 -38.60 4.57 14.54
CA LEU A 47 -39.62 4.79 13.53
C LEU A 47 -40.08 3.47 12.91
N VAL A 48 -39.15 2.58 12.53
CA VAL A 48 -39.52 1.25 12.02
C VAL A 48 -40.34 0.48 13.06
N THR A 49 -39.90 0.50 14.31
CA THR A 49 -40.61 -0.14 15.43
C THR A 49 -42.02 0.45 15.63
N LEU A 50 -42.16 1.77 15.51
CA LEU A 50 -43.45 2.46 15.58
C LEU A 50 -44.36 2.10 14.41
N SER A 51 -43.81 1.94 13.19
CA SER A 51 -44.54 1.48 12.01
C SER A 51 -45.18 0.12 12.27
N ASP A 52 -44.39 -0.80 12.80
CA ASP A 52 -44.80 -2.19 13.07
C ASP A 52 -45.80 -2.24 14.23
N TYR A 53 -45.57 -1.44 15.28
CA TYR A 53 -46.41 -1.40 16.47
C TYR A 53 -47.78 -0.76 16.23
N LEU A 54 -47.84 0.32 15.44
CA LEU A 54 -49.07 1.09 15.19
C LEU A 54 -49.77 0.68 13.88
N GLY A 55 -49.15 -0.18 13.08
CA GLY A 55 -49.74 -0.74 11.85
C GLY A 55 -49.95 0.28 10.74
N PHE A 56 -49.25 1.42 10.74
CA PHE A 56 -49.29 2.39 9.65
C PHE A 56 -48.04 2.28 8.78
N SER A 57 -48.20 2.52 7.47
CA SER A 57 -47.05 2.64 6.56
C SER A 57 -46.32 3.95 6.83
N LEU A 58 -45.08 3.84 7.30
CA LEU A 58 -44.23 5.01 7.52
C LEU A 58 -44.04 5.83 6.23
N ASP A 59 -44.07 5.15 5.08
CA ASP A 59 -43.80 5.72 3.76
C ASP A 59 -44.90 6.71 3.30
N THR A 60 -46.15 6.54 3.73
CA THR A 60 -47.22 7.51 3.44
C THR A 60 -47.19 8.71 4.39
N THR A 61 -46.67 8.53 5.60
CA THR A 61 -46.59 9.60 6.61
C THR A 61 -45.35 10.48 6.41
N LEU A 62 -44.20 9.87 6.08
CA LEU A 62 -42.96 10.56 5.77
C LEU A 62 -43.00 11.36 4.46
N LYS A 63 -43.85 10.96 3.49
CA LYS A 63 -43.99 11.67 2.22
C LYS A 63 -44.80 12.96 2.33
N GLU A 64 -45.65 13.09 3.35
CA GLU A 64 -46.47 14.28 3.59
C GLU A 64 -45.74 15.37 4.41
N GLU A 65 -44.75 14.98 5.23
CA GLU A 65 -43.95 15.88 6.07
C GLU A 65 -42.52 15.97 5.53
N GLY A 66 -42.27 17.03 4.75
CA GLY A 66 -41.11 17.20 3.86
C GLY A 66 -39.71 17.05 4.47
N THR A 67 -38.80 16.65 3.58
CA THR A 67 -37.33 16.84 3.48
C THR A 67 -36.44 16.77 4.73
N ASP A 68 -36.75 17.47 5.83
CA ASP A 68 -35.81 17.72 6.93
C ASP A 68 -35.55 16.45 7.77
N MET A 69 -36.58 15.64 8.00
CA MET A 69 -36.46 14.36 8.70
C MET A 69 -35.66 13.34 7.88
N ILE A 70 -35.96 13.26 6.58
CA ILE A 70 -35.27 12.37 5.63
C ILE A 70 -33.79 12.77 5.50
N ASP A 71 -33.49 14.07 5.55
CA ASP A 71 -32.12 14.58 5.50
C ASP A 71 -31.32 14.25 6.75
N SER A 72 -31.94 14.28 7.93
CA SER A 72 -31.28 13.87 9.19
C SER A 72 -30.91 12.38 9.18
N ILE A 73 -31.82 11.53 8.71
CA ILE A 73 -31.63 10.08 8.55
C ILE A 73 -30.52 9.80 7.51
N ASN A 74 -30.56 10.48 6.35
CA ASN A 74 -29.54 10.32 5.33
C ASN A 74 -28.15 10.81 5.80
N LYS A 75 -28.08 11.82 6.66
CA LYS A 75 -26.82 12.29 7.27
C LYS A 75 -26.17 11.21 8.14
N GLU A 76 -26.93 10.50 8.97
CA GLU A 76 -26.40 9.42 9.80
C GLU A 76 -25.90 8.23 8.96
N LEU A 77 -26.67 7.84 7.94
CA LEU A 77 -26.29 6.74 7.03
C LEU A 77 -25.06 7.08 6.18
N THR A 78 -24.91 8.34 5.77
CA THR A 78 -23.76 8.77 4.97
C THR A 78 -22.48 8.93 5.80
N ALA A 79 -22.58 9.28 7.08
CA ALA A 79 -21.43 9.37 7.99
C ALA A 79 -20.71 8.02 8.14
N GLY A 80 -21.45 6.93 8.35
CA GLY A 80 -20.86 5.58 8.45
C GLY A 80 -20.19 5.10 7.15
N LYS A 81 -20.76 5.47 5.99
CA LYS A 81 -20.18 5.15 4.67
C LYS A 81 -18.90 5.94 4.37
N ARG A 82 -18.80 7.20 4.84
CA ARG A 82 -17.61 8.05 4.69
C ARG A 82 -16.42 7.49 5.47
N TYR A 83 -16.64 7.02 6.70
CA TYR A 83 -15.59 6.37 7.51
C TYR A 83 -14.97 5.17 6.78
N LYS A 84 -15.79 4.26 6.25
CA LYS A 84 -15.30 3.08 5.51
C LYS A 84 -14.47 3.48 4.28
N LYS A 85 -14.87 4.52 3.55
CA LYS A 85 -14.11 5.04 2.40
C LYS A 85 -12.73 5.58 2.82
N ILE A 86 -12.67 6.37 3.89
CA ILE A 86 -11.41 6.93 4.39
C ILE A 86 -10.46 5.82 4.85
N VAL A 87 -10.97 4.82 5.59
CA VAL A 87 -10.15 3.67 6.03
C VAL A 87 -9.60 2.90 4.83
N TRP A 88 -10.41 2.66 3.79
CA TRP A 88 -9.95 2.01 2.56
C TRP A 88 -8.89 2.83 1.82
N GLN A 89 -9.07 4.15 1.73
CA GLN A 89 -8.08 5.04 1.11
C GLN A 89 -6.74 5.01 1.85
N LEU A 90 -6.75 5.05 3.18
CA LEU A 90 -5.54 4.95 4.00
C LEU A 90 -4.88 3.57 3.88
N ALA A 91 -5.65 2.49 3.82
CA ALA A 91 -5.12 1.14 3.63
C ALA A 91 -4.44 0.97 2.27
N ILE A 92 -5.02 1.52 1.19
CA ILE A 92 -4.41 1.51 -0.14
C ILE A 92 -3.10 2.29 -0.14
N LEU A 93 -3.07 3.45 0.51
CA LEU A 93 -1.89 4.30 0.56
C LEU A 93 -0.75 3.65 1.37
N ALA A 94 -1.08 3.00 2.50
CA ALA A 94 -0.13 2.22 3.29
C ALA A 94 0.40 1.01 2.50
N SER A 95 -0.47 0.29 1.78
CA SER A 95 -0.07 -0.84 0.94
C SER A 95 0.86 -0.42 -0.19
N ALA A 96 0.56 0.70 -0.87
CA ALA A 96 1.43 1.24 -1.91
C ALA A 96 2.82 1.64 -1.37
N PHE A 97 2.87 2.21 -0.16
CA PHE A 97 4.13 2.54 0.51
C PHE A 97 4.95 1.30 0.85
N LEU A 98 4.32 0.25 1.39
CA LEU A 98 4.98 -1.03 1.66
C LEU A 98 5.51 -1.69 0.38
N PHE A 99 4.74 -1.63 -0.70
CA PHE A 99 5.15 -2.14 -2.00
C PHE A 99 6.36 -1.37 -2.55
N PHE A 100 6.40 -0.05 -2.40
CA PHE A 100 7.55 0.77 -2.79
C PHE A 100 8.82 0.37 -2.03
N ILE A 101 8.74 0.17 -0.70
CA ILE A 101 9.86 -0.32 0.10
C ILE A 101 10.32 -1.71 -0.38
N ALA A 102 9.38 -2.62 -0.67
CA ALA A 102 9.71 -3.95 -1.17
C ALA A 102 10.51 -3.90 -2.48
N ILE A 103 10.12 -3.04 -3.43
CA ILE A 103 10.87 -2.84 -4.69
C ILE A 103 12.30 -2.37 -4.41
N LEU A 104 12.50 -1.41 -3.51
CA LEU A 104 13.83 -0.92 -3.16
C LEU A 104 14.70 -2.01 -2.52
N THR A 105 14.13 -2.82 -1.63
CA THR A 105 14.85 -3.94 -1.01
C THR A 105 15.22 -5.03 -2.02
N TYR A 106 14.33 -5.31 -2.97
CA TYR A 106 14.57 -6.27 -4.04
C TYR A 106 15.64 -5.78 -5.03
N GLY A 107 15.61 -4.48 -5.39
CA GLY A 107 16.67 -3.84 -6.19
C GLY A 107 18.04 -4.01 -5.54
N ARG A 108 18.14 -3.73 -4.23
CA ARG A 108 19.37 -3.92 -3.46
C ARG A 108 19.85 -5.37 -3.45
N ALA A 109 18.94 -6.33 -3.31
CA ALA A 109 19.28 -7.76 -3.30
C ALA A 109 19.78 -8.26 -4.67
N THR A 110 19.26 -7.70 -5.76
CA THR A 110 19.59 -8.09 -7.13
C THR A 110 20.72 -7.26 -7.77
N GLN A 111 21.27 -6.28 -7.03
CA GLN A 111 22.31 -5.34 -7.50
C GLN A 111 21.95 -4.67 -8.83
N ASN A 112 20.67 -4.33 -9.01
CA ASN A 112 20.19 -3.72 -10.24
C ASN A 112 20.50 -2.22 -10.25
N GLN A 113 21.56 -1.84 -10.98
CA GLN A 113 22.08 -0.47 -11.06
C GLN A 113 21.02 0.59 -11.41
N LEU A 114 20.00 0.24 -12.22
CA LEU A 114 18.93 1.17 -12.57
C LEU A 114 18.02 1.48 -11.38
N ILE A 115 17.73 0.50 -10.53
CA ILE A 115 16.88 0.66 -9.35
C ILE A 115 17.66 1.35 -8.23
N ASP A 116 18.93 0.96 -8.06
CA ASP A 116 19.81 1.50 -7.02
C ASP A 116 20.12 2.99 -7.24
N ARG A 117 20.22 3.45 -8.49
CA ARG A 117 20.45 4.88 -8.82
C ARG A 117 19.36 5.81 -8.28
N PHE A 118 18.12 5.34 -8.23
CA PHE A 118 16.98 6.13 -7.74
C PHE A 118 16.67 5.87 -6.27
N ASN A 119 17.50 5.07 -5.57
CA ASN A 119 17.31 4.78 -4.16
C ASN A 119 17.91 5.90 -3.29
N PRO A 120 17.08 6.72 -2.61
CA PRO A 120 17.58 7.85 -1.82
C PRO A 120 18.38 7.41 -0.57
N PHE A 121 18.33 6.12 -0.21
CA PHE A 121 19.04 5.57 0.94
C PHE A 121 20.45 5.08 0.61
N LEU A 122 20.81 4.97 -0.68
CA LEU A 122 22.15 4.59 -1.10
C LEU A 122 23.03 5.84 -1.23
N LYS A 123 24.16 5.85 -0.53
CA LYS A 123 25.20 6.87 -0.71
C LYS A 123 26.25 6.32 -1.66
N GLU A 124 26.24 6.80 -2.90
CA GLU A 124 27.34 6.52 -3.83
C GLU A 124 28.60 7.23 -3.31
N THR A 125 29.65 6.45 -3.04
CA THR A 125 30.95 6.99 -2.61
C THR A 125 31.94 6.67 -3.71
N TYR A 126 32.56 7.71 -4.29
CA TYR A 126 33.57 7.54 -5.33
C TYR A 126 34.93 7.49 -4.65
N GLY A 127 35.66 6.39 -4.83
CA GLY A 127 37.02 6.24 -4.34
C GLY A 127 38.01 6.03 -5.47
N TYR A 128 39.28 6.30 -5.20
CA TYR A 128 40.38 6.02 -6.13
C TYR A 128 41.36 5.03 -5.51
N ALA A 129 41.94 4.18 -6.36
CA ALA A 129 42.94 3.20 -5.97
C ALA A 129 44.14 3.32 -6.91
N LEU A 130 45.34 3.22 -6.35
CA LEU A 130 46.58 3.16 -7.13
C LEU A 130 46.86 1.69 -7.44
N LEU A 131 46.85 1.34 -8.73
CA LEU A 131 47.19 -0.01 -9.18
C LEU A 131 48.65 -0.06 -9.66
N PRO A 132 49.35 -1.19 -9.45
CA PRO A 132 50.72 -1.36 -9.92
C PRO A 132 50.76 -1.41 -11.45
N GLU A 133 51.83 -0.84 -12.03
CA GLU A 133 52.05 -0.84 -13.49
C GLU A 133 52.19 -2.26 -14.07
N LYS A 134 52.75 -3.19 -13.28
CA LYS A 134 52.90 -4.60 -13.64
C LYS A 134 52.22 -5.48 -12.62
N VAL A 135 51.39 -6.39 -13.11
CA VAL A 135 50.64 -7.36 -12.29
C VAL A 135 51.25 -8.75 -12.45
N ALA A 136 51.24 -9.54 -11.37
CA ALA A 136 51.70 -10.92 -11.43
C ALA A 136 50.83 -11.71 -12.42
N THR A 137 51.47 -12.50 -13.28
CA THR A 137 50.78 -13.37 -14.23
C THR A 137 50.96 -14.84 -13.85
N LYS A 138 49.96 -15.64 -14.15
CA LYS A 138 50.00 -17.10 -13.97
C LYS A 138 49.78 -17.77 -15.32
N LYS A 139 50.60 -18.77 -15.62
CA LYS A 139 50.44 -19.60 -16.82
C LYS A 139 49.20 -20.47 -16.71
N VAL A 140 48.26 -20.28 -17.63
CA VAL A 140 47.02 -21.05 -17.73
C VAL A 140 46.96 -21.70 -19.11
N ARG A 141 46.47 -22.95 -19.16
CA ARG A 141 46.24 -23.66 -20.43
C ARG A 141 44.92 -23.17 -21.02
N GLY A 142 44.95 -22.70 -22.26
CA GLY A 142 43.78 -22.27 -23.01
C GLY A 142 43.75 -22.87 -24.40
N THR A 143 42.69 -22.54 -25.13
CA THR A 143 42.58 -22.86 -26.55
C THR A 143 42.45 -21.59 -27.37
N GLN A 144 43.22 -21.47 -28.45
CA GLN A 144 43.13 -20.37 -29.40
C GLN A 144 42.34 -20.84 -30.62
N GLN A 145 41.34 -20.06 -31.02
CA GLN A 145 40.63 -20.28 -32.28
C GLN A 145 41.16 -19.31 -33.33
N SER A 146 41.59 -19.82 -34.48
CA SER A 146 41.80 -19.01 -35.67
C SER A 146 40.85 -19.45 -36.77
N THR A 147 40.25 -18.49 -37.45
CA THR A 147 39.40 -18.72 -38.61
C THR A 147 40.18 -18.33 -39.85
N ASP A 148 40.39 -19.29 -40.74
CA ASP A 148 41.05 -19.02 -42.03
C ASP A 148 40.11 -18.24 -42.96
N ALA A 149 40.65 -17.62 -44.02
CA ALA A 149 39.86 -16.85 -45.01
C ALA A 149 38.69 -17.62 -45.66
N ASN A 150 38.71 -18.96 -45.55
CA ASN A 150 37.67 -19.87 -46.06
C ASN A 150 36.62 -20.26 -44.99
N GLY A 151 36.59 -19.60 -43.83
CA GLY A 151 35.60 -19.84 -42.76
C GLY A 151 35.84 -21.10 -41.91
N LYS A 152 36.94 -21.83 -42.13
CA LYS A 152 37.29 -23.01 -41.33
C LYS A 152 37.92 -22.55 -40.00
N THR A 153 37.32 -22.96 -38.88
CA THR A 153 37.81 -22.65 -37.53
C THR A 153 38.73 -23.76 -37.04
N THR A 154 39.97 -23.42 -36.68
CA THR A 154 40.94 -24.36 -36.11
C THR A 154 41.21 -24.02 -34.66
N THR A 155 41.19 -25.02 -33.77
CA THR A 155 41.45 -24.85 -32.34
C THR A 155 42.82 -25.41 -31.98
N LYS A 156 43.70 -24.59 -31.38
CA LYS A 156 45.03 -25.00 -30.90
C LYS A 156 45.14 -24.82 -29.39
N LYS A 157 45.79 -25.77 -28.69
CA LYS A 157 46.10 -25.63 -27.26
C LYS A 157 47.29 -24.68 -27.10
N VAL A 158 47.14 -23.66 -26.26
CA VAL A 158 48.16 -22.62 -26.02
C VAL A 158 48.30 -22.37 -24.52
N VAL A 159 49.49 -22.01 -24.06
CA VAL A 159 49.73 -21.55 -22.68
C VAL A 159 49.71 -20.02 -22.69
N LEU A 160 48.88 -19.43 -21.83
CA LEU A 160 48.65 -17.99 -21.75
C LEU A 160 49.08 -17.47 -20.37
N ASP A 161 49.69 -16.30 -20.35
CA ASP A 161 49.99 -15.59 -19.11
C ASP A 161 48.77 -14.75 -18.69
N MET A 162 48.06 -15.23 -17.67
CA MET A 162 46.81 -14.63 -17.21
C MET A 162 47.07 -13.71 -16.01
N PRO A 163 46.68 -12.42 -16.07
CA PRO A 163 46.89 -11.49 -14.95
C PRO A 163 46.13 -11.96 -13.71
N GLN A 164 46.76 -11.85 -12.54
CA GLN A 164 46.15 -12.22 -11.27
C GLN A 164 45.46 -11.02 -10.62
N PRO A 165 44.37 -11.23 -9.88
CA PRO A 165 43.71 -10.16 -9.15
C PRO A 165 44.66 -9.55 -8.10
N VAL A 166 44.52 -8.25 -7.88
CA VAL A 166 45.35 -7.48 -6.95
C VAL A 166 44.47 -6.86 -5.89
N ASP A 167 44.90 -6.96 -4.64
CA ASP A 167 44.27 -6.27 -3.52
C ASP A 167 44.84 -4.84 -3.47
N ALA A 168 43.99 -3.82 -3.51
CA ALA A 168 44.38 -2.42 -3.45
C ALA A 168 43.53 -1.68 -2.42
N TYR A 169 44.16 -0.77 -1.68
CA TYR A 169 43.46 0.10 -0.74
C TYR A 169 42.76 1.23 -1.51
N VAL A 170 41.45 1.34 -1.31
CA VAL A 170 40.59 2.32 -1.98
C VAL A 170 40.30 3.46 -1.03
N TYR A 171 40.79 4.65 -1.36
CA TYR A 171 40.53 5.85 -0.58
C TYR A 171 39.14 6.38 -0.90
N SER A 172 38.26 6.43 0.11
CA SER A 172 36.90 6.99 0.01
C SER A 172 36.85 8.48 0.34
N ASP A 173 37.89 9.02 0.95
CA ASP A 173 38.04 10.45 1.23
C ASP A 173 39.49 10.95 1.11
N ILE A 174 39.65 12.26 1.26
CA ILE A 174 40.94 12.96 1.17
C ILE A 174 41.78 12.79 2.45
N PHE A 175 41.18 12.28 3.53
CA PHE A 175 41.79 12.15 4.86
C PHE A 175 42.38 10.74 5.11
N GLY A 176 42.31 9.85 4.13
CA GLY A 176 42.92 8.52 4.18
C GLY A 176 41.96 7.41 4.62
N ALA A 177 40.67 7.70 4.82
CA ALA A 177 39.69 6.66 5.08
C ALA A 177 39.45 5.83 3.81
N GLY A 178 39.31 4.52 3.98
CA GLY A 178 39.21 3.59 2.87
C GLY A 178 39.08 2.14 3.31
N GLU A 179 39.05 1.25 2.33
CA GLU A 179 38.96 -0.20 2.54
C GLU A 179 39.82 -0.95 1.53
N TRP A 180 40.30 -2.13 1.92
CA TRP A 180 40.98 -3.05 1.02
C TRP A 180 39.96 -3.75 0.12
N LEU A 181 40.04 -3.51 -1.19
CA LEU A 181 39.21 -4.18 -2.18
C LEU A 181 40.06 -4.98 -3.17
N LYS A 182 39.48 -6.07 -3.67
CA LYS A 182 40.10 -6.98 -4.63
C LYS A 182 39.69 -6.62 -6.05
N PHE A 183 40.65 -6.26 -6.88
CA PHE A 183 40.43 -5.86 -8.27
C PHE A 183 40.83 -6.97 -9.23
N GLN A 184 39.97 -7.24 -10.21
CA GLN A 184 40.36 -8.01 -11.39
C GLN A 184 41.02 -7.06 -12.40
N VAL A 185 42.26 -7.38 -12.77
CA VAL A 185 43.13 -6.51 -13.56
C VAL A 185 43.55 -7.20 -14.85
N GLY A 186 43.80 -6.39 -15.89
CA GLY A 186 44.21 -6.85 -17.21
C GLY A 186 43.05 -7.30 -18.12
N THR A 187 43.37 -7.66 -19.36
CA THR A 187 42.39 -8.07 -20.38
C THR A 187 42.64 -9.50 -20.81
N ILE A 188 41.57 -10.29 -20.96
CA ILE A 188 41.66 -11.59 -21.61
C ILE A 188 41.96 -11.34 -23.09
N PRO A 189 43.02 -11.92 -23.67
CA PRO A 189 43.32 -11.74 -25.08
C PRO A 189 42.14 -12.24 -25.95
N LYS A 190 41.73 -11.48 -26.96
CA LYS A 190 40.63 -11.87 -27.87
C LYS A 190 40.98 -13.16 -28.62
N GLY A 191 40.01 -14.07 -28.79
CA GLY A 191 40.17 -15.31 -29.55
C GLY A 191 40.64 -16.52 -28.76
N TYR A 192 40.66 -16.43 -27.42
CA TYR A 192 41.00 -17.55 -26.53
C TYR A 192 39.79 -17.98 -25.71
N ASN A 193 39.54 -19.29 -25.67
CA ASN A 193 38.57 -19.91 -24.76
C ASN A 193 39.35 -20.54 -23.60
N MET A 194 39.04 -20.11 -22.37
CA MET A 194 39.57 -20.76 -21.18
C MET A 194 38.90 -22.12 -21.04
N CYS A 195 39.67 -23.17 -20.76
CA CYS A 195 39.08 -24.39 -20.20
C CYS A 195 38.79 -24.08 -18.73
N SER A 196 37.51 -24.16 -18.34
CA SER A 196 37.07 -24.11 -16.94
C SER A 196 37.68 -25.25 -16.13
#